data_AF-A0A380A422-F1
#
_entry.id   AF-A0A380A422-F1
#
_cell.length_a   1.000
_cell.length_b   1.000
_cell.length_c   1.000
_cell.angle_alpha   90.00
_cell.angle_beta   90.00
_cell.angle_gamma   90.00
#
_symmetry.space_group_name_H-M   'P 1'
#
loop_
_entity.id
_entity.type
_entity.pdbx_description
1 polymer ?
#
loop_
_entity_poly.entity_id
_entity_poly.type
_entity_poly.pdbx_seq_one_letter_code
_entity_poly.pdbx_strand_id
1 'polypeptide(L)'
;MNAAGQRGGSTLAAVMMLLVMGLMLLNAQHRQLDSALLLAADEKQYLQAYNQAASALSWGVAQSWPRGRLAANGWWCQQTDQLRACAKLSSQAGIVLVRGDAQVSRGEPLRLYQRTRPDGSGGDIGLRAETGGWLDFCPEKKQADCAE
;
A
#
# COMPACT_ATOMS: atom_id res chain seq x y z
N MET A 1 -53.34 48.78 -34.67
CA MET A 1 -53.73 48.18 -33.38
C MET A 1 -52.45 47.85 -32.61
N ASN A 2 -52.26 48.60 -31.53
CA ASN A 2 -51.34 48.46 -30.39
C ASN A 2 -50.16 47.47 -30.50
N ALA A 3 -48.96 48.04 -30.48
CA ALA A 3 -47.76 47.35 -30.01
C ALA A 3 -47.88 47.10 -28.49
N ALA A 4 -47.80 45.84 -28.09
CA ALA A 4 -47.45 45.45 -26.73
C ALA A 4 -46.41 44.33 -26.83
N GLY A 5 -45.16 44.71 -27.08
CA GLY A 5 -44.04 43.78 -27.13
C GLY A 5 -43.86 43.10 -25.79
N GLN A 6 -43.98 41.76 -25.78
CA GLN A 6 -43.69 40.90 -24.64
C GLN A 6 -42.19 41.00 -24.28
N ARG A 7 -41.82 42.02 -23.49
CA ARG A 7 -40.44 42.20 -22.99
C ARG A 7 -40.10 41.29 -21.80
N GLY A 8 -41.10 40.67 -21.16
CA GLY A 8 -40.92 39.79 -19.99
C GLY A 8 -40.54 38.34 -20.30
N GLY A 9 -40.82 37.82 -21.50
CA GLY A 9 -40.46 36.44 -21.87
C GLY A 9 -38.97 36.26 -22.18
N SER A 10 -38.35 37.28 -22.77
CA SER A 10 -36.92 37.28 -23.12
C SER A 10 -36.00 37.29 -21.88
N THR A 11 -36.36 38.07 -20.85
CA THR A 11 -35.60 38.13 -19.60
C THR A 11 -35.71 36.83 -18.81
N LEU A 12 -36.90 36.21 -18.79
CA LEU A 12 -37.12 34.93 -18.14
C LEU A 12 -36.33 33.80 -18.84
N ALA A 13 -36.29 33.79 -20.18
CA ALA A 13 -35.47 32.86 -20.94
C ALA A 13 -33.97 33.04 -20.66
N ALA A 14 -33.48 34.27 -20.53
CA ALA A 14 -32.09 34.55 -20.17
C ALA A 14 -31.73 34.05 -18.77
N VAL A 15 -32.60 34.27 -17.77
CA VAL A 15 -32.41 33.74 -16.40
C VAL A 15 -32.41 32.21 -16.38
N MET A 16 -33.32 31.58 -17.13
CA MET A 16 -33.35 30.12 -17.26
C MET A 16 -32.07 29.58 -17.91
N MET A 17 -31.55 30.23 -18.95
CA MET A 17 -30.26 29.84 -19.56
C MET A 17 -29.11 29.96 -18.57
N LEU A 18 -29.05 31.04 -17.80
CA LEU A 18 -28.03 31.22 -16.76
C LEU A 18 -28.12 30.14 -15.67
N LEU A 19 -29.33 29.80 -15.23
CA LEU A 19 -29.56 28.71 -14.26
C LEU A 19 -29.08 27.36 -14.82
N VAL A 20 -29.40 27.06 -16.07
CA VAL A 20 -28.96 25.81 -16.73
C VAL A 20 -27.44 25.75 -16.85
N MET A 21 -26.79 26.84 -17.28
CA MET A 21 -25.32 26.90 -17.35
C MET A 21 -24.68 26.74 -15.95
N GLY A 22 -25.26 27.36 -14.92
CA GLY A 22 -24.82 27.21 -13.53
C GLY A 22 -24.93 25.77 -13.04
N LEU A 23 -26.04 25.09 -13.33
CA LEU A 23 -26.25 23.67 -12.98
C LEU A 23 -25.27 22.76 -13.74
N MET A 24 -25.03 23.01 -15.02
CA MET A 24 -24.06 22.26 -15.81
C MET A 24 -22.64 22.40 -15.23
N LEU A 25 -22.23 23.62 -14.86
CA LEU A 25 -20.92 23.88 -14.27
C LEU A 25 -20.78 23.22 -12.89
N LEU A 26 -21.82 23.29 -12.05
CA LEU A 26 -21.83 22.64 -10.74
C LEU A 26 -21.73 21.12 -10.88
N ASN A 27 -22.47 20.53 -11.81
CA ASN A 27 -22.43 19.09 -12.08
C ASN A 27 -21.07 18.63 -12.63
N ALA A 28 -20.43 19.42 -13.50
CA ALA A 28 -19.08 19.12 -13.97
C ALA A 28 -18.06 19.13 -12.83
N GLN A 29 -18.12 20.13 -11.94
CA GLN A 29 -17.25 20.21 -10.76
C GLN A 29 -17.50 19.06 -9.79
N HIS A 30 -18.75 18.70 -9.56
CA HIS A 30 -19.11 17.57 -8.70
C HIS A 30 -18.46 16.27 -9.20
N ARG A 31 -18.56 15.99 -10.51
CA ARG A 31 -17.92 14.80 -11.10
C ARG A 31 -16.41 14.80 -10.99
N GLN A 32 -15.79 15.97 -11.12
CA GLN A 32 -14.34 16.11 -10.98
C GLN A 32 -13.90 15.85 -9.53
N LEU A 33 -14.65 16.36 -8.54
CA LEU A 33 -14.41 16.11 -7.12
C LEU A 33 -14.58 14.62 -6.77
N ASP A 34 -15.66 13.98 -7.23
CA ASP A 34 -15.91 12.56 -6.98
C ASP A 34 -14.76 11.69 -7.48
N SER A 35 -14.27 11.99 -8.69
CA SER A 35 -13.13 11.27 -9.29
C SER A 35 -11.85 11.46 -8.48
N ALA A 36 -11.59 12.69 -8.02
CA ALA A 36 -10.43 12.99 -7.18
C ALA A 36 -10.50 12.30 -5.80
N LEU A 37 -11.69 12.24 -5.21
CA LEU A 37 -11.91 11.55 -3.93
C LEU A 37 -11.70 10.04 -4.05
N LEU A 38 -12.14 9.42 -5.14
CA LEU A 38 -11.90 8.00 -5.40
C LEU A 38 -10.41 7.70 -5.52
N LEU A 39 -9.65 8.53 -6.25
CA LEU A 39 -8.20 8.37 -6.39
C LEU A 39 -7.48 8.55 -5.04
N ALA A 40 -7.85 9.59 -4.28
CA ALA A 40 -7.27 9.85 -2.97
C ALA A 40 -7.56 8.74 -1.95
N ALA A 41 -8.74 8.10 -2.05
CA ALA A 41 -9.09 6.97 -1.19
C ALA A 41 -8.22 5.74 -1.48
N ASP A 42 -7.96 5.45 -2.76
CA ASP A 42 -7.09 4.35 -3.18
C ASP A 42 -5.63 4.58 -2.74
N GLU A 43 -5.11 5.79 -2.99
CA GLU A 43 -3.76 6.18 -2.54
C GLU A 43 -3.61 6.08 -1.02
N LYS A 44 -4.61 6.55 -0.27
CA LYS A 44 -4.63 6.42 1.19
C LYS A 44 -4.56 4.95 1.62
N GLN A 45 -5.34 4.07 1.00
CA GLN A 45 -5.32 2.64 1.32
C GLN A 45 -3.96 2.01 1.03
N TYR A 46 -3.37 2.33 -0.12
CA TYR A 46 -2.02 1.88 -0.48
C TYR A 46 -0.98 2.37 0.53
N LEU A 47 -0.98 3.65 0.89
CA LEU A 47 -0.04 4.22 1.86
C LEU A 47 -0.20 3.60 3.25
N GLN A 48 -1.42 3.30 3.69
CA GLN A 48 -1.67 2.60 4.94
C GLN A 48 -1.07 1.20 4.93
N ALA A 49 -1.30 0.43 3.86
CA ALA A 49 -0.72 -0.90 3.71
C ALA A 49 0.82 -0.86 3.64
N TYR A 50 1.38 0.07 2.88
CA TYR A 50 2.82 0.26 2.79
C TYR A 50 3.45 0.54 4.15
N ASN A 51 2.88 1.49 4.92
CA ASN A 51 3.38 1.82 6.25
C ASN A 51 3.23 0.65 7.23
N GLN A 52 2.18 -0.14 7.13
CA GLN A 52 2.02 -1.35 7.94
C GLN A 52 3.10 -2.38 7.60
N ALA A 53 3.38 -2.64 6.32
CA ALA A 53 4.40 -3.60 5.90
C ALA A 53 5.81 -3.11 6.28
N ALA A 54 6.09 -1.82 6.13
CA ALA A 54 7.36 -1.22 6.51
C ALA A 54 7.60 -1.30 8.03
N SER A 55 6.54 -1.04 8.80
CA SER A 55 6.56 -1.17 10.27
C SER A 55 6.71 -2.61 10.71
N ALA A 56 6.04 -3.55 10.03
CA ALA A 56 6.17 -4.97 10.30
C ALA A 56 7.58 -5.48 9.97
N LEU A 57 8.15 -5.01 8.86
CA LEU A 57 9.51 -5.35 8.44
C LEU A 57 10.55 -4.83 9.45
N SER A 58 10.47 -3.56 9.86
CA SER A 58 11.39 -2.98 10.83
C SER A 58 11.30 -3.68 12.19
N TRP A 59 10.07 -3.98 12.64
CA TRP A 59 9.83 -4.79 13.83
C TRP A 59 10.43 -6.19 13.71
N GLY A 60 10.24 -6.87 12.58
CA GLY A 60 10.76 -8.21 12.33
C GLY A 60 12.28 -8.28 12.28
N VAL A 61 12.94 -7.24 11.74
CA VAL A 61 14.42 -7.13 11.76
C VAL A 61 14.94 -6.96 13.18
N ALA A 62 14.19 -6.28 14.06
CA ALA A 62 14.55 -6.11 15.47
C ALA A 62 14.28 -7.36 16.34
N GLN A 63 13.56 -8.37 15.82
CA GLN A 63 13.30 -9.60 16.56
C GLN A 63 14.48 -10.57 16.54
N SER A 64 14.50 -11.45 17.55
CA SER A 64 15.36 -12.63 17.56
C SER A 64 14.65 -13.80 16.89
N TRP A 65 15.39 -14.54 16.06
CA TRP A 65 14.85 -15.63 15.28
C TRP A 65 15.49 -16.97 15.67
N PRO A 66 14.69 -18.04 15.83
CA PRO A 66 15.21 -19.36 16.16
C PRO A 66 15.97 -19.96 14.98
N ARG A 67 17.31 -19.99 15.06
CA ARG A 67 18.20 -20.44 13.98
C ARG A 67 17.85 -21.84 13.47
N GLY A 68 17.48 -22.75 14.38
CA GLY A 68 17.12 -24.12 14.03
C GLY A 68 15.77 -24.28 13.30
N ARG A 69 14.93 -23.24 13.28
CA ARG A 69 13.65 -23.25 12.55
C ARG A 69 13.71 -22.52 11.22
N LEU A 70 14.72 -21.67 11.00
CA LEU A 70 14.89 -21.00 9.72
C LEU A 70 15.40 -22.01 8.68
N ALA A 71 14.68 -22.10 7.57
CA ALA A 71 15.05 -22.93 6.42
C ALA A 71 14.98 -22.11 5.13
N ALA A 72 15.57 -22.61 4.04
CA ALA A 72 15.52 -21.93 2.75
C ALA A 72 14.16 -22.09 2.04
N ASN A 73 13.45 -23.17 2.36
CA ASN A 73 12.21 -23.62 1.72
C ASN A 73 10.94 -23.33 2.54
N GLY A 74 11.02 -22.51 3.59
CA GLY A 74 9.86 -22.19 4.41
C GLY A 74 10.06 -20.93 5.22
N TRP A 75 8.98 -20.16 5.34
CA TRP A 75 8.92 -18.96 6.17
C TRP A 75 8.56 -19.31 7.61
N TRP A 76 9.32 -18.77 8.56
CA TRP A 76 8.95 -18.78 9.96
C TRP A 76 8.40 -17.40 10.34
N CYS A 77 7.15 -17.33 10.78
CA CYS A 77 6.48 -16.07 11.07
C CYS A 77 6.31 -15.79 12.56
N GLN A 78 6.43 -14.53 12.92
CA GLN A 78 6.02 -13.97 14.21
C GLN A 78 4.97 -12.88 13.94
N GLN A 79 4.02 -12.71 14.86
CA GLN A 79 2.98 -11.70 14.73
C GLN A 79 2.62 -11.08 16.08
N THR A 80 2.22 -9.81 16.03
CA THR A 80 1.51 -9.10 17.09
C THR A 80 0.08 -8.82 16.63
N ASP A 81 -0.70 -8.08 17.41
CA ASP A 81 -2.06 -7.68 17.03
C ASP A 81 -2.11 -6.85 15.73
N GLN A 82 -1.03 -6.18 15.36
CA GLN A 82 -1.00 -5.24 14.22
C GLN A 82 0.06 -5.56 13.16
N LEU A 83 1.12 -6.29 13.51
CA LEU A 83 2.28 -6.50 12.65
C LEU A 83 2.54 -8.00 12.47
N ARG A 84 2.84 -8.41 11.25
CA ARG A 84 3.28 -9.76 10.94
C ARG A 84 4.57 -9.71 10.13
N ALA A 85 5.60 -10.38 10.64
CA ALA A 85 6.88 -10.52 9.97
C ALA A 85 7.27 -11.98 9.88
N CYS A 86 7.96 -12.34 8.81
CA CYS A 86 8.46 -13.69 8.61
C CYS A 86 9.94 -13.65 8.25
N ALA A 87 10.68 -14.66 8.66
CA ALA A 87 12.07 -14.83 8.30
C ALA A 87 12.33 -16.19 7.67
N LYS A 88 13.28 -16.24 6.74
CA LYS A 88 13.78 -17.48 6.14
C LYS A 88 15.25 -17.36 5.77
N LEU A 89 15.92 -18.49 5.53
CA LEU A 89 17.27 -18.45 4.95
C LEU A 89 17.17 -18.12 3.46
N SER A 90 18.04 -17.25 2.97
CA SER A 90 18.10 -16.98 1.54
C SER A 90 18.77 -18.13 0.78
N SER A 91 18.53 -18.23 -0.53
CA SER A 91 19.39 -19.02 -1.41
C SER A 91 20.84 -18.51 -1.44
N GLN A 92 21.07 -17.26 -1.04
CA GLN A 92 22.40 -16.69 -0.87
C GLN A 92 22.96 -17.01 0.52
N ALA A 93 24.15 -17.63 0.55
CA ALA A 93 24.79 -18.05 1.78
C ALA A 93 25.01 -16.88 2.76
N GLY A 94 24.66 -17.09 4.03
CA GLY A 94 24.85 -16.11 5.09
C GLY A 94 23.82 -14.97 5.12
N ILE A 95 22.81 -14.99 4.25
CA ILE A 95 21.71 -14.03 4.24
C ILE A 95 20.46 -14.66 4.86
N VAL A 96 19.86 -13.94 5.80
CA VAL A 96 18.49 -14.19 6.29
C VAL A 96 17.60 -13.13 5.66
N LEU A 97 16.52 -13.58 5.01
CA LEU A 97 15.49 -12.70 4.49
C LEU A 97 14.45 -12.48 5.56
N VAL A 98 14.12 -11.21 5.82
CA VAL A 98 12.97 -10.82 6.61
C VAL A 98 11.93 -10.23 5.67
N ARG A 99 10.67 -10.57 5.89
CA ARG A 99 9.50 -10.08 5.16
C ARG A 99 8.54 -9.43 6.16
N GLY A 100 8.10 -8.21 5.87
CA GLY A 100 6.99 -7.57 6.56
C GLY A 100 5.73 -7.65 5.70
N ASP A 101 4.64 -8.12 6.29
CA ASP A 101 3.36 -8.31 5.59
C ASP A 101 2.36 -7.21 6.00
N ALA A 102 1.63 -6.67 5.04
CA ALA A 102 0.44 -5.86 5.27
C ALA A 102 -0.76 -6.45 4.54
N GLN A 103 -1.86 -6.57 5.26
CA GLN A 103 -3.11 -7.02 4.67
C GLN A 103 -3.75 -5.87 3.91
N VAL A 104 -4.09 -6.13 2.64
CA VAL A 104 -4.82 -5.18 1.80
C VAL A 104 -6.25 -5.70 1.64
N SER A 105 -7.24 -4.81 1.73
CA SER A 105 -8.66 -5.18 1.68
C SER A 105 -9.07 -5.89 0.38
N ARG A 106 -8.30 -5.70 -0.71
CA ARG A 106 -8.48 -6.37 -2.00
C ARG A 106 -7.10 -6.66 -2.61
N GLY A 107 -6.92 -7.89 -3.10
CA GLY A 107 -5.70 -8.30 -3.80
C GLY A 107 -4.73 -9.08 -2.91
N GLU A 108 -3.50 -9.23 -3.40
CA GLU A 108 -2.42 -9.88 -2.65
C GLU A 108 -1.91 -8.96 -1.52
N PRO A 109 -1.45 -9.53 -0.40
CA PRO A 109 -0.85 -8.74 0.67
C PRO A 109 0.39 -8.00 0.16
N LEU A 110 0.54 -6.75 0.59
CA LEU A 110 1.73 -5.97 0.31
C LEU A 110 2.87 -6.51 1.17
N ARG A 111 3.99 -6.87 0.52
CA ARG A 111 5.14 -7.50 1.16
C ARG A 111 6.38 -6.66 0.89
N LEU A 112 7.10 -6.32 1.94
CA LEU A 112 8.42 -5.69 1.85
C LEU A 112 9.46 -6.63 2.43
N TYR A 113 10.67 -6.58 1.87
CA TYR A 113 11.76 -7.49 2.22
C TYR A 113 12.98 -6.72 2.71
N GLN A 114 13.71 -7.32 3.63
CA GLN A 114 15.02 -6.86 4.06
C GLN A 114 16.00 -8.04 4.03
N ARG A 115 17.11 -7.86 3.32
CA ARG A 115 18.28 -8.72 3.44
C ARG A 115 19.00 -8.40 4.73
N THR A 116 19.25 -9.42 5.53
CA THR A 116 19.95 -9.31 6.80
C THR A 116 21.04 -10.37 6.92
N ARG A 117 22.00 -10.14 7.81
CA ARG A 117 22.97 -11.15 8.24
C ARG A 117 22.67 -11.55 9.68
N PRO A 118 22.85 -12.83 10.04
CA PRO A 118 22.74 -13.26 11.43
C PRO A 118 23.80 -12.56 12.27
N ASP A 119 23.40 -12.07 13.44
CA ASP A 119 24.26 -11.51 14.46
C ASP A 119 24.20 -12.43 15.69
N GLY A 120 25.33 -13.06 16.02
CA GLY A 120 25.43 -14.09 17.05
C GLY A 120 25.45 -15.53 16.52
N SER A 121 25.88 -16.47 17.38
CA SER A 121 26.06 -17.89 17.07
C SER A 121 25.16 -18.83 17.89
N GLY A 122 24.28 -18.27 18.72
CA GLY A 122 23.38 -19.00 19.61
C GLY A 122 22.21 -19.69 18.91
N GLY A 123 21.32 -20.28 19.73
CA GLY A 123 20.09 -20.93 19.26
C GLY A 123 19.09 -19.93 18.65
N ASP A 124 18.94 -18.77 19.29
CA ASP A 124 18.27 -17.61 18.71
C ASP A 124 19.33 -16.63 18.18
N ILE A 125 19.09 -16.08 17.00
CA ILE A 125 19.98 -15.14 16.32
C ILE A 125 19.30 -13.78 16.19
N GLY A 126 20.06 -12.71 16.50
CA GLY A 126 19.70 -11.36 16.10
C GLY A 126 19.98 -11.16 14.60
N LEU A 127 19.49 -10.06 14.04
CA LEU A 127 19.69 -9.75 12.62
C LEU A 127 20.29 -8.35 12.46
N ARG A 128 21.22 -8.23 11.52
CA ARG A 128 21.77 -6.94 11.08
C ARG A 128 21.38 -6.69 9.64
N ALA A 129 20.65 -5.61 9.40
CA ALA A 129 20.25 -5.21 8.04
C ALA A 129 21.47 -4.96 7.16
N GLU A 130 21.43 -5.46 5.93
CA GLU A 130 22.39 -5.12 4.88
C GLU A 130 22.08 -3.72 4.35
N THR A 131 23.11 -2.88 4.21
CA THR A 131 23.01 -1.57 3.58
C THR A 131 22.51 -1.74 2.14
N GLY A 132 21.39 -1.09 1.79
CA GLY A 132 20.75 -1.27 0.49
C GLY A 132 20.04 -2.61 0.30
N GLY A 133 19.85 -3.38 1.38
CA GLY A 133 19.17 -4.68 1.35
C GLY A 133 17.64 -4.62 1.43
N TRP A 134 17.05 -3.41 1.45
CA TRP A 134 15.60 -3.20 1.45
C TRP A 134 15.05 -3.36 0.03
N LEU A 135 13.95 -4.09 -0.13
CA LEU A 135 13.39 -4.46 -1.42
C LEU A 135 11.86 -4.53 -1.35
N ASP A 136 11.19 -4.06 -2.39
CA ASP A 136 9.73 -4.16 -2.62
C ASP A 136 9.34 -5.34 -3.53
N PHE A 137 10.32 -6.11 -3.99
CA PHE A 137 10.15 -7.31 -4.81
C PHE A 137 10.81 -8.53 -4.16
N CYS A 138 10.48 -9.73 -4.66
CA CYS A 138 11.03 -10.98 -4.17
C CYS A 138 12.56 -11.04 -4.40
N PRO A 139 13.40 -11.10 -3.35
CA PRO A 139 14.86 -11.16 -3.48
C PRO A 139 15.40 -12.51 -3.98
N GLU A 140 14.55 -13.52 -4.09
CA GLU A 140 14.94 -14.87 -4.54
C GLU A 140 14.86 -15.01 -6.05
N LYS A 141 15.51 -16.06 -6.59
CA LYS A 141 15.56 -16.29 -8.04
C LYS A 141 14.19 -16.56 -8.66
N LYS A 142 13.28 -17.21 -7.92
CA LYS A 142 11.92 -17.49 -8.37
C LYS A 142 10.93 -16.80 -7.44
N GLN A 143 9.90 -16.19 -8.03
CA GLN A 143 8.80 -15.57 -7.27
C GLN A 143 8.14 -16.57 -6.30
N ALA A 144 8.04 -17.84 -6.71
CA ALA A 144 7.49 -18.92 -5.91
C ALA A 144 8.29 -19.19 -4.62
N ASP A 145 9.58 -18.83 -4.56
CA ASP A 145 10.39 -19.01 -3.35
C ASP A 145 10.04 -17.95 -2.28
N CYS A 146 9.35 -16.87 -2.66
CA CYS A 146 8.80 -15.88 -1.73
C CYS A 146 7.29 -16.06 -1.45
N ALA A 147 6.63 -16.96 -2.18
CA ALA A 147 5.25 -17.34 -1.91
C ALA A 147 5.16 -18.08 -0.57
N GLU A 148 4.02 -17.88 0.12
CA GLU A 148 3.66 -18.32 1.49
C GLU A 148 4.82 -18.72 2.41
#